data_AF-A0A2M7YWG2-F1
#
_entry.id   AF-A0A2M7YWG2-F1
#
_cell.length_a   1.000
_cell.length_b   1.000
_cell.length_c   1.000
_cell.angle_alpha   90.00
_cell.angle_beta   90.00
_cell.angle_gamma   90.00
#
_symmetry.space_group_name_H-M   'P 1'
#
loop_
_entity.id
_entity.type
_entity.pdbx_description
1 polymer ?
#
loop_
_entity_poly.entity_id
_entity_poly.type
_entity_poly.pdbx_seq_one_letter_code
_entity_poly.pdbx_strand_id
1 'polypeptide(L)'
;MNGKRLGRGILFVGVSLIVGTAMASASNDNHDNQAVTSDLITHYLAIQTALAGDSLDQVSEHAAALKNLAGAALKEKDNQGDPSDHGSASAAAAATDQLAKATNLEQARRAFGELSDALVESGDLVLVDGLKVAYCPMAKRHWLQTGDQISNPYYGSRMLRCGNFVAQPETTPSGN
;
A
#
# COMPACT_ATOMS: atom_id res chain seq x y z
N MET A 1 -17.79 67.72 -31.16
CA MET A 1 -19.16 68.02 -31.63
C MET A 1 -19.73 66.83 -32.38
N ASN A 2 -20.94 66.43 -31.98
CA ASN A 2 -22.01 65.84 -32.80
C ASN A 2 -21.79 64.52 -33.57
N GLY A 3 -22.64 63.53 -33.27
CA GLY A 3 -23.23 62.71 -34.33
C GLY A 3 -23.62 61.27 -33.97
N LYS A 4 -24.73 61.09 -33.25
CA LYS A 4 -25.46 59.81 -33.14
C LYS A 4 -26.06 59.39 -34.50
N ARG A 5 -26.19 58.07 -34.73
CA ARG A 5 -27.41 57.31 -35.18
C ARG A 5 -26.99 55.86 -35.51
N LEU A 6 -27.39 54.82 -34.77
CA LEU A 6 -28.69 54.11 -34.65
C LEU A 6 -29.06 53.22 -35.85
N GLY A 7 -29.00 51.89 -35.65
CA GLY A 7 -30.11 50.98 -36.00
C GLY A 7 -29.85 49.79 -36.95
N ARG A 8 -30.51 48.67 -36.61
CA ARG A 8 -30.77 47.39 -37.35
C ARG A 8 -29.65 46.36 -37.17
N GLY A 9 -29.79 45.25 -36.44
CA GLY A 9 -30.94 44.40 -36.21
C GLY A 9 -30.99 43.31 -37.27
N ILE A 10 -30.44 42.12 -36.98
CA ILE A 10 -30.85 40.82 -37.54
C ILE A 10 -30.56 39.77 -36.46
N LEU A 11 -31.63 39.09 -36.10
CA LEU A 11 -31.74 37.94 -35.24
C LEU A 11 -31.23 36.71 -36.01
N PHE A 12 -30.15 36.06 -35.57
CA PHE A 12 -29.81 34.71 -36.02
C PHE A 12 -30.11 33.74 -34.88
N VAL A 13 -31.26 33.08 -34.96
CA VAL A 13 -31.58 31.89 -34.17
C VAL A 13 -30.76 30.74 -34.77
N GLY A 14 -29.56 30.54 -34.23
CA GLY A 14 -28.76 29.34 -34.48
C GLY A 14 -29.08 28.31 -33.41
N VAL A 15 -29.98 27.37 -33.71
CA VAL A 15 -30.14 26.14 -32.92
C VAL A 15 -28.90 25.28 -33.18
N SER A 16 -27.88 25.42 -32.34
CA SER A 16 -26.76 24.47 -32.30
C SER A 16 -27.11 23.33 -31.37
N LEU A 17 -27.50 22.21 -31.97
CA LEU A 17 -27.55 20.89 -31.35
C LEU A 17 -26.11 20.46 -31.06
N ILE A 18 -25.63 20.71 -29.84
CA ILE A 18 -24.38 20.11 -29.36
C ILE A 18 -24.74 18.73 -28.79
N VAL A 19 -24.56 17.71 -29.64
CA VAL A 19 -24.42 16.33 -29.20
C VAL A 19 -22.95 16.11 -28.83
N GLY A 20 -22.71 15.50 -27.68
CA GLY A 20 -21.39 15.06 -27.22
C GLY A 20 -20.88 15.92 -26.06
N THR A 21 -20.39 15.37 -24.94
CA THR A 21 -19.96 13.99 -24.65
C THR A 21 -19.97 13.88 -23.13
N ALA A 22 -20.53 12.81 -22.56
CA ALA A 22 -20.29 12.50 -21.16
C ALA A 22 -18.80 12.14 -21.01
N MET A 23 -18.01 13.00 -20.38
CA MET A 23 -16.68 12.62 -19.92
C MET A 23 -16.86 11.85 -18.62
N ALA A 24 -16.65 10.53 -18.67
CA ALA A 24 -16.50 9.72 -17.47
C ALA A 24 -15.13 10.04 -16.84
N SER A 25 -15.13 10.68 -15.66
CA SER A 25 -13.93 10.84 -14.84
C SER A 25 -13.59 9.50 -14.18
N ALA A 26 -12.63 8.76 -14.73
CA ALA A 26 -12.05 7.56 -14.13
C ALA A 26 -10.64 7.80 -13.55
N SER A 27 -10.25 9.06 -13.36
CA SER A 27 -8.88 9.48 -13.01
C SER A 27 -8.66 9.84 -11.55
N ASN A 28 -9.71 9.83 -10.71
CA ASN A 28 -9.60 10.12 -9.26
C ASN A 28 -9.23 8.86 -8.45
N ASP A 29 -9.91 7.73 -8.70
CA ASP A 29 -9.74 6.52 -7.90
C ASP A 29 -8.32 5.92 -7.97
N ASN A 30 -7.64 6.08 -9.12
CA ASN A 30 -6.28 5.54 -9.31
C ASN A 30 -5.20 6.36 -8.57
N HIS A 31 -5.37 7.68 -8.45
CA HIS A 31 -4.42 8.52 -7.71
C HIS A 31 -4.57 8.31 -6.19
N ASP A 32 -5.82 8.20 -5.72
CA ASP A 32 -6.11 7.98 -4.31
C ASP A 32 -5.61 6.60 -3.85
N ASN A 33 -5.79 5.56 -4.69
CA ASN A 33 -5.31 4.20 -4.39
C ASN A 33 -3.76 4.10 -4.41
N GLN A 34 -3.09 4.84 -5.28
CA GLN A 34 -1.63 4.92 -5.31
C GLN A 34 -1.08 5.62 -4.06
N ALA A 35 -1.71 6.70 -3.61
CA ALA A 35 -1.32 7.39 -2.38
C ALA A 35 -1.48 6.49 -1.15
N VAL A 36 -2.62 5.80 -1.02
CA VAL A 36 -2.86 4.81 0.06
C VAL A 36 -1.80 3.70 0.06
N THR A 37 -1.46 3.18 -1.12
CA THR A 37 -0.42 2.13 -1.26
C THR A 37 0.95 2.65 -0.83
N SER A 38 1.32 3.87 -1.24
CA SER A 38 2.59 4.52 -0.87
C SER A 38 2.70 4.73 0.64
N ASP A 39 1.64 5.21 1.28
CA ASP A 39 1.61 5.45 2.73
C ASP A 39 1.69 4.12 3.51
N LEU A 40 0.99 3.08 3.04
CA LEU A 40 1.08 1.75 3.62
C LEU A 40 2.53 1.25 3.59
N ILE A 41 3.17 1.29 2.41
CA ILE A 41 4.56 0.83 2.25
C ILE A 41 5.49 1.64 3.16
N THR A 42 5.31 2.96 3.23
CA THR A 42 6.13 3.84 4.06
C THR A 42 6.09 3.43 5.53
N HIS A 43 4.88 3.26 6.08
CA HIS A 43 4.73 2.88 7.49
C HIS A 43 5.19 1.44 7.75
N TYR A 44 4.91 0.51 6.84
CA TYR A 44 5.37 -0.87 6.96
C TYR A 44 6.91 -0.95 6.98
N LEU A 45 7.59 -0.26 6.06
CA LEU A 45 9.05 -0.25 5.97
C LEU A 45 9.72 0.45 7.15
N ALA A 46 9.08 1.48 7.72
CA ALA A 46 9.57 2.13 8.92
C ALA A 46 9.59 1.15 10.12
N ILE A 47 8.52 0.38 10.31
CA ILE A 47 8.47 -0.68 11.35
C ILE A 47 9.53 -1.75 11.06
N GLN A 48 9.62 -2.23 9.81
CA GLN A 48 10.60 -3.22 9.40
C GLN A 48 12.03 -2.77 9.73
N THR A 49 12.36 -1.51 9.44
CA THR A 49 13.68 -0.91 9.70
C THR A 49 13.95 -0.81 11.19
N ALA A 50 12.98 -0.32 11.98
CA ALA A 50 13.10 -0.22 13.43
C ALA A 50 13.37 -1.59 14.07
N LEU A 51 12.59 -2.61 13.71
CA LEU A 51 12.73 -3.97 14.27
C LEU A 51 14.02 -4.66 13.85
N ALA A 52 14.52 -4.38 12.63
CA ALA A 52 15.84 -4.82 12.19
C ALA A 52 16.96 -4.14 13.00
N GLY A 53 16.73 -2.91 13.48
CA GLY A 53 17.61 -2.18 14.39
C GLY A 53 17.45 -2.50 15.88
N ASP A 54 16.68 -3.53 16.26
CA ASP A 54 16.32 -3.83 17.65
C ASP A 54 15.64 -2.65 18.39
N SER A 55 14.92 -1.81 17.68
CA SER A 55 14.21 -0.65 18.25
C SER A 55 12.70 -0.82 18.20
N LEU A 56 12.02 -0.25 19.21
CA LEU A 56 10.58 -0.05 19.24
C LEU A 56 10.20 1.41 18.97
N ASP A 57 11.18 2.27 18.72
CA ASP A 57 10.94 3.69 18.47
C ASP A 57 9.99 3.86 17.29
N GLN A 58 8.90 4.58 17.53
CA GLN A 58 7.85 4.88 16.53
C GLN A 58 7.10 3.66 15.96
N VAL A 59 7.36 2.45 16.45
CA VAL A 59 6.65 1.24 15.98
C VAL A 59 5.15 1.36 16.24
N SER A 60 4.75 1.84 17.42
CA SER A 60 3.33 2.01 17.77
C SER A 60 2.63 3.05 16.91
N GLU A 61 3.32 4.14 16.59
CA GLU A 61 2.82 5.26 15.80
C GLU A 61 2.62 4.85 14.34
N HIS A 62 3.61 4.18 13.75
CA HIS A 62 3.50 3.64 12.39
C HIS A 62 2.44 2.54 12.30
N ALA A 63 2.31 1.70 13.32
CA ALA A 63 1.25 0.70 13.37
C ALA A 63 -0.13 1.36 13.46
N ALA A 64 -0.32 2.39 14.30
CA ALA A 64 -1.58 3.11 14.38
C ALA A 64 -1.96 3.74 13.02
N ALA A 65 -0.98 4.26 12.27
CA ALA A 65 -1.21 4.81 10.93
C ALA A 65 -1.61 3.73 9.90
N LEU A 66 -1.03 2.53 10.00
CA LEU A 66 -1.34 1.40 9.12
C LEU A 66 -2.77 0.88 9.27
N LYS A 67 -3.40 1.03 10.44
CA LYS A 67 -4.68 0.37 10.76
C LYS A 67 -5.75 0.62 9.71
N ASN A 68 -5.85 1.85 9.21
CA ASN A 68 -6.85 2.22 8.21
C ASN A 68 -6.37 2.00 6.78
N LEU A 69 -5.06 2.00 6.55
CA LEU A 69 -4.45 1.82 5.23
C LEU A 69 -4.44 0.35 4.80
N ALA A 70 -4.10 -0.56 5.71
CA ALA A 70 -4.02 -1.99 5.43
C ALA A 70 -5.38 -2.56 5.01
N GLY A 71 -6.47 -2.16 5.65
CA GLY A 71 -7.82 -2.59 5.26
C GLY A 71 -8.29 -2.00 3.93
N ALA A 72 -7.82 -0.81 3.54
CA ALA A 72 -8.17 -0.19 2.26
C ALA A 72 -7.35 -0.74 1.09
N ALA A 73 -6.06 -1.03 1.32
CA ALA A 73 -5.15 -1.54 0.30
C ALA A 73 -5.36 -3.03 0.01
N LEU A 74 -5.68 -3.81 1.05
CA LEU A 74 -6.01 -5.22 0.90
C LEU A 74 -7.46 -5.35 0.48
N LYS A 75 -7.69 -5.51 -0.83
CA LYS A 75 -9.01 -5.93 -1.29
C LYS A 75 -9.27 -7.31 -0.68
N GLU A 76 -10.41 -7.48 -0.02
CA GLU A 76 -10.89 -8.82 0.28
C GLU A 76 -10.93 -9.57 -1.05
N LYS A 77 -10.07 -10.59 -1.20
CA LYS A 77 -10.44 -11.69 -2.07
C LYS A 77 -11.62 -12.30 -1.33
N ASP A 78 -12.83 -12.03 -1.81
CA ASP A 78 -14.05 -12.71 -1.38
C ASP A 78 -13.76 -14.21 -1.48
N ASN A 79 -13.27 -14.80 -0.39
CA ASN A 79 -13.25 -16.24 -0.28
C ASN A 79 -14.72 -16.59 -0.14
N GLN A 80 -15.26 -17.18 -1.20
CA GLN A 80 -16.53 -17.91 -1.18
C GLN A 80 -16.39 -19.17 -0.29
N GLY A 81 -15.81 -19.03 0.91
CA GLY A 81 -15.31 -20.06 1.81
C GLY A 81 -15.44 -19.67 3.29
N ASP A 82 -15.15 -20.64 4.16
CA ASP A 82 -15.38 -20.72 5.61
C ASP A 82 -15.43 -19.36 6.37
N PRO A 83 -16.50 -19.05 7.12
CA PRO A 83 -16.61 -17.87 8.00
C PRO A 83 -15.52 -17.76 9.08
N SER A 84 -14.74 -18.82 9.29
CA SER A 84 -13.59 -18.88 10.21
C SER A 84 -12.30 -18.37 9.56
N ASP A 85 -12.29 -18.17 8.24
CA ASP A 85 -11.15 -17.68 7.46
C ASP A 85 -11.16 -16.15 7.49
N HIS A 86 -10.46 -15.61 8.48
CA HIS A 86 -10.18 -14.19 8.57
C HIS A 86 -9.26 -13.80 7.40
N GLY A 87 -9.84 -13.42 6.26
CA GLY A 87 -9.11 -13.05 5.05
C GLY A 87 -7.99 -12.02 5.32
N SER A 88 -7.01 -11.94 4.41
CA SER A 88 -5.74 -11.22 4.62
C SER A 88 -5.91 -9.77 5.15
N ALA A 89 -6.98 -9.07 4.78
CA ALA A 89 -7.31 -7.74 5.30
C ALA A 89 -7.55 -7.73 6.82
N SER A 90 -8.35 -8.66 7.33
CA SER A 90 -8.65 -8.78 8.76
C SER A 90 -7.45 -9.25 9.58
N ALA A 91 -6.64 -10.17 9.03
CA ALA A 91 -5.37 -10.59 9.63
C ALA A 91 -4.39 -9.42 9.74
N ALA A 92 -4.23 -8.62 8.67
CA ALA A 92 -3.38 -7.44 8.69
C ALA A 92 -3.86 -6.38 9.70
N ALA A 93 -5.17 -6.16 9.80
CA ALA A 93 -5.75 -5.24 10.77
C ALA A 93 -5.48 -5.69 12.22
N ALA A 94 -5.67 -6.98 12.52
CA ALA A 94 -5.40 -7.54 13.84
C ALA A 94 -3.91 -7.46 14.20
N ALA A 95 -3.02 -7.81 13.27
CA ALA A 95 -1.58 -7.72 13.45
C ALA A 95 -1.11 -6.27 13.70
N THR A 96 -1.71 -5.31 12.99
CA THR A 96 -1.45 -3.89 13.17
C THR A 96 -1.89 -3.40 14.57
N ASP A 97 -3.04 -3.86 15.05
CA ASP A 97 -3.51 -3.56 16.41
C ASP A 97 -2.61 -4.15 17.49
N GLN A 98 -2.05 -5.34 17.25
CA GLN A 98 -1.10 -5.96 18.17
C GLN A 98 0.24 -5.22 18.16
N LEU A 99 0.74 -4.82 16.99
CA LEU A 99 1.94 -3.99 16.85
C LEU A 99 1.82 -2.67 17.62
N ALA A 100 0.68 -1.99 17.49
CA ALA A 100 0.42 -0.72 18.18
C ALA A 100 0.44 -0.86 19.71
N LYS A 101 0.20 -2.07 20.24
CA LYS A 101 0.16 -2.38 21.68
C LYS A 101 1.42 -3.11 22.17
N ALA A 102 2.37 -3.41 21.28
CA ALA A 102 3.55 -4.17 21.63
C ALA A 102 4.43 -3.38 22.61
N THR A 103 4.84 -4.03 23.70
CA THR A 103 5.64 -3.40 24.77
C THR A 103 7.08 -3.89 24.79
N ASN A 104 7.43 -4.84 23.94
CA ASN A 104 8.77 -5.40 23.80
C ASN A 104 9.01 -5.92 22.37
N LEU A 105 10.28 -6.17 22.02
CA LEU A 105 10.70 -6.62 20.69
C LEU A 105 10.08 -7.97 20.30
N GLU A 106 9.89 -8.89 21.25
CA GLU A 106 9.31 -10.20 20.95
C GLU A 106 7.86 -10.06 20.47
N GLN A 107 7.04 -9.31 21.20
CA GLN A 107 5.66 -9.02 20.82
C GLN A 107 5.59 -8.30 19.46
N ALA A 108 6.43 -7.27 19.28
CA ALA A 108 6.46 -6.50 18.04
C ALA A 108 6.87 -7.35 16.84
N ARG A 109 7.87 -8.22 16.98
CA ARG A 109 8.32 -9.13 15.91
C ARG A 109 7.28 -10.18 15.55
N ARG A 110 6.58 -10.72 16.55
CA ARG A 110 5.49 -11.67 16.33
C ARG A 110 4.38 -11.02 15.50
N ALA A 111 3.91 -9.85 15.92
CA ALA A 111 2.84 -9.12 15.24
C ALA A 111 3.29 -8.60 13.86
N PHE A 112 4.53 -8.10 13.72
CA PHE A 112 5.10 -7.72 12.43
C PHE A 112 5.17 -8.90 11.46
N GLY A 113 5.49 -10.09 11.95
CA GLY A 113 5.41 -11.30 11.15
C GLY A 113 4.00 -11.50 10.58
N GLU A 114 2.98 -11.49 11.44
CA GLU A 114 1.58 -11.71 11.01
C GLU A 114 1.14 -10.69 9.96
N LEU A 115 1.51 -9.42 10.16
CA LEU A 115 1.29 -8.36 9.17
C LEU A 115 2.02 -8.65 7.85
N SER A 116 3.30 -9.06 7.93
CA SER A 116 4.11 -9.33 6.74
C SER A 116 3.58 -10.47 5.90
N ASP A 117 3.16 -11.56 6.54
CA ASP A 117 2.59 -12.70 5.83
C ASP A 117 1.29 -12.29 5.12
N ALA A 118 0.39 -11.56 5.80
CA ALA A 118 -0.85 -11.07 5.20
C ALA A 118 -0.62 -10.15 3.99
N LEU A 119 0.38 -9.26 4.06
CA LEU A 119 0.73 -8.34 2.97
C LEU A 119 1.45 -9.03 1.80
N VAL A 120 2.28 -10.04 2.07
CA VAL A 120 2.95 -10.82 1.02
C VAL A 120 1.96 -11.75 0.33
N GLU A 121 1.04 -12.36 1.06
CA GLU A 121 0.02 -13.28 0.54
C GLU A 121 -1.03 -12.58 -0.35
N SER A 122 -1.35 -11.31 -0.07
CA SER A 122 -2.26 -10.56 -0.94
C SER A 122 -1.73 -10.47 -2.38
N GLY A 123 -0.41 -10.33 -2.51
CA GLY A 123 0.32 -10.19 -3.76
C GLY A 123 0.32 -8.77 -4.32
N ASP A 124 -0.46 -7.85 -3.75
CA ASP A 124 -0.67 -6.50 -4.31
C ASP A 124 0.58 -5.63 -4.21
N LEU A 125 1.33 -5.76 -3.11
CA LEU A 125 2.53 -4.95 -2.87
C LEU A 125 3.78 -5.51 -3.53
N VAL A 126 3.77 -6.80 -3.90
CA VAL A 126 4.89 -7.51 -4.52
C VAL A 126 5.22 -6.95 -5.91
N LEU A 127 4.27 -6.26 -6.53
CA LEU A 127 4.41 -5.66 -7.86
C LEU A 127 4.92 -4.21 -7.83
N VAL A 128 5.15 -3.63 -6.65
CA VAL A 128 5.59 -2.23 -6.52
C VAL A 128 7.09 -2.13 -6.75
N ASP A 129 7.49 -1.26 -7.68
CA ASP A 129 8.89 -1.04 -8.05
C ASP A 129 9.76 -0.71 -6.84
N GLY A 130 10.92 -1.39 -6.76
CA GLY A 130 11.91 -1.22 -5.69
C GLY A 130 11.59 -1.97 -4.40
N LEU A 131 10.39 -2.54 -4.26
CA LEU A 131 10.05 -3.43 -3.17
C LEU A 131 10.45 -4.88 -3.51
N LYS A 132 10.98 -5.60 -2.52
CA LYS A 132 11.43 -6.98 -2.69
C LYS A 132 10.92 -7.85 -1.55
N VAL A 133 10.49 -9.05 -1.87
CA VAL A 133 10.21 -10.09 -0.86
C VAL A 133 11.53 -10.72 -0.42
N ALA A 134 11.73 -10.81 0.89
CA ALA A 134 12.79 -11.56 1.51
C ALA A 134 12.23 -12.64 2.44
N TYR A 135 13.01 -13.68 2.69
CA TYR A 135 12.62 -14.83 3.48
C TYR A 135 13.65 -15.19 4.55
N CYS A 136 13.19 -15.45 5.77
CA CYS A 136 14.03 -15.89 6.88
C CYS A 136 13.77 -17.37 7.17
N PRO A 137 14.73 -18.29 6.93
CA PRO A 137 14.53 -19.72 7.13
C PRO A 137 14.36 -20.12 8.60
N MET A 138 14.84 -19.31 9.54
CA MET A 138 14.73 -19.58 10.98
C MET A 138 13.36 -19.18 11.53
N ALA A 139 12.88 -17.99 11.17
CA ALA A 139 11.54 -17.53 11.53
C ALA A 139 10.43 -18.18 10.68
N LYS A 140 10.81 -18.75 9.51
CA LYS A 140 9.92 -19.31 8.48
C LYS A 140 8.87 -18.31 7.98
N ARG A 141 9.28 -17.06 7.82
CA ARG A 141 8.40 -15.93 7.46
C ARG A 141 9.00 -15.07 6.36
N HIS A 142 8.12 -14.44 5.58
CA HIS A 142 8.48 -13.49 4.54
C HIS A 142 8.32 -12.05 5.04
N TRP A 143 9.12 -11.13 4.52
CA TRP A 143 8.91 -9.70 4.71
C TRP A 143 9.20 -8.93 3.42
N LEU A 144 8.67 -7.71 3.33
CA LEU A 144 8.97 -6.78 2.26
C LEU A 144 10.08 -5.82 2.72
N GLN A 145 11.02 -5.48 1.84
CA GLN A 145 11.99 -4.42 2.09
C GLN A 145 12.46 -3.78 0.79
N THR A 146 13.13 -2.64 0.91
CA THR A 146 13.82 -1.97 -0.20
C THR A 146 15.34 -2.18 -0.11
N GLY A 147 16.05 -1.86 -1.19
CA GLY A 147 17.50 -1.98 -1.27
C GLY A 147 18.01 -3.39 -1.58
N ASP A 148 19.33 -3.55 -1.59
CA ASP A 148 20.01 -4.77 -2.06
C ASP A 148 20.60 -5.62 -0.93
N GLN A 149 20.44 -5.19 0.33
CA GLN A 149 21.01 -5.90 1.48
C GLN A 149 19.90 -6.38 2.41
N ILE A 150 19.98 -7.65 2.83
CA ILE A 150 19.02 -8.27 3.77
C ILE A 150 19.05 -7.53 5.10
N SER A 151 17.92 -6.97 5.53
CA SER A 151 17.74 -6.39 6.85
C SER A 151 16.67 -7.16 7.62
N ASN A 152 17.08 -8.13 8.42
CA ASN A 152 16.17 -9.08 9.06
C ASN A 152 15.44 -8.47 10.28
N PRO A 153 14.12 -8.23 10.21
CA PRO A 153 13.37 -7.63 11.32
C PRO A 153 13.10 -8.60 12.47
N TYR A 154 13.14 -9.91 12.21
CA TYR A 154 12.78 -10.95 13.19
C TYR A 154 13.87 -11.23 14.21
N TYR A 155 15.13 -10.96 13.86
CA TYR A 155 16.27 -11.22 14.74
C TYR A 155 17.15 -10.00 14.98
N GLY A 156 16.85 -8.87 14.35
CA GLY A 156 17.55 -7.61 14.58
C GLY A 156 19.05 -7.70 14.35
N SER A 157 19.84 -6.97 15.13
CA SER A 157 21.30 -6.91 15.05
C SER A 157 21.97 -8.29 15.16
N ARG A 158 21.37 -9.24 15.89
CA ARG A 158 21.94 -10.58 16.11
C ARG A 158 22.11 -11.37 14.82
N MET A 159 21.18 -11.22 13.88
CA MET A 159 21.19 -11.93 12.59
C MET A 159 20.71 -11.00 11.47
N LEU A 160 21.20 -9.77 11.51
CA LEU A 160 20.70 -8.68 10.69
C LEU A 160 20.76 -8.97 9.18
N ARG A 161 21.74 -9.75 8.75
CA ARG A 161 21.95 -10.13 7.34
C ARG A 161 21.49 -11.56 7.02
N CYS A 162 20.82 -12.24 7.95
CA CYS A 162 20.33 -13.60 7.74
C CYS A 162 19.00 -13.60 6.97
N GLY A 163 18.94 -14.33 5.87
CA GLY A 163 17.79 -14.43 4.99
C GLY A 163 18.22 -14.32 3.54
N ASN A 164 17.28 -14.47 2.61
CA ASN A 164 17.54 -14.33 1.17
C ASN A 164 16.38 -13.58 0.51
N PHE A 165 16.68 -12.84 -0.56
CA PHE A 165 15.63 -12.33 -1.43
C PHE A 165 15.01 -13.48 -2.21
N VAL A 166 13.69 -13.46 -2.32
CA VAL A 166 12.93 -14.41 -3.13
C VAL A 166 12.83 -13.85 -4.54
N ALA A 167 13.12 -14.66 -5.55
CA ALA A 167 12.93 -14.26 -6.94
C ALA A 167 11.48 -13.81 -7.14
N GLN A 168 11.28 -12.55 -7.54
CA GLN A 168 9.96 -12.05 -7.89
C GLN A 168 9.58 -12.60 -9.27
N PRO A 169 8.30 -12.91 -9.54
CA PRO A 169 7.88 -13.16 -10.91
C PRO A 169 8.18 -11.91 -11.74
N GLU A 170 8.92 -12.09 -12.84
CA GLU A 170 9.32 -11.02 -13.74
C GLU A 170 8.08 -10.20 -14.16
N THR A 171 8.02 -8.91 -13.79
CA THR A 171 7.03 -8.00 -14.39
C THR A 171 7.46 -7.80 -15.84
N THR A 172 6.76 -8.42 -16.78
CA THR A 172 7.04 -8.20 -18.20
C THR A 172 6.84 -6.70 -18.48
N PRO A 173 7.87 -5.96 -18.96
CA PRO A 173 7.68 -4.56 -19.29
C PRO A 173 6.68 -4.49 -20.44
N SER A 174 5.56 -3.80 -20.24
CA SER A 174 4.69 -3.43 -21.35
C SER A 174 5.49 -2.51 -22.26
N GLY A 175 5.96 -3.06 -23.38
CA GLY A 175 6.77 -2.37 -24.37
C GLY A 175 6.08 -1.12 -24.92
N ASN A 176 6.95 -0.15 -25.26
CA ASN A 176 6.68 1.14 -25.91
C ASN A 176 5.76 1.07 -27.13
#